data_AF-A0A357AT23-F1
#
_entry.id   AF-A0A357AT23-F1
#
_cell.length_a   1.000
_cell.length_b   1.000
_cell.length_c   1.000
_cell.angle_alpha   90.00
_cell.angle_beta   90.00
_cell.angle_gamma   90.00
#
_symmetry.space_group_name_H-M   'P 1'
#
loop_
_entity.id
_entity.type
_entity.pdbx_description
1 polymer ?
#
loop_
_entity_poly.entity_id
_entity_poly.type
_entity_poly.pdbx_seq_one_letter_code
_entity_poly.pdbx_strand_id
1 'polypeptide(L)'
;PPGTGDVPLTVFQSLPVEGIFIVTSPQELVSMIVSKAVNMADRMKINTLGIIENYSYAICPDCGKHIEIFGKSHVQEAADKYGLPVLENIPIDTRFALAADKGEIEDIDIPYLGKAIELINE
;
A
#
# COMPACT_ATOMS: atom_id res chain seq x y z
N PRO A 1 -2.00 -0.29 13.45
CA PRO A 1 -0.54 -0.49 13.70
C PRO A 1 0.01 -1.54 12.74
N PRO A 2 1.32 -1.57 12.45
CA PRO A 2 1.87 -2.52 11.49
C PRO A 2 1.64 -3.97 11.96
N GLY A 3 1.50 -4.87 10.99
CA GLY A 3 1.25 -6.30 11.22
C GLY A 3 -0.23 -6.66 11.30
N THR A 4 -0.51 -7.93 11.62
CA THR A 4 -1.86 -8.52 11.68
C THR A 4 -2.11 -9.20 13.03
N GLY A 5 -1.54 -8.62 14.09
CA GLY A 5 -1.71 -9.09 15.48
C GLY A 5 -2.95 -8.49 16.14
N ASP A 6 -2.95 -8.44 17.47
CA ASP A 6 -4.13 -8.00 18.23
C ASP A 6 -4.42 -6.50 18.11
N VAL A 7 -3.39 -5.68 17.86
CA VAL A 7 -3.59 -4.22 17.85
C VAL A 7 -4.43 -3.72 16.66
N PRO A 8 -4.21 -4.16 15.40
CA PRO A 8 -5.16 -3.91 14.31
C PRO A 8 -6.58 -4.39 14.61
N LEU A 9 -6.74 -5.55 15.27
CA LEU A 9 -8.06 -6.06 15.66
C LEU A 9 -8.75 -5.12 16.65
N THR A 10 -8.03 -4.62 17.66
CA THR A 10 -8.57 -3.63 18.59
C THR A 10 -9.02 -2.38 17.85
N VAL A 11 -8.26 -1.88 16.87
CA VAL A 11 -8.66 -0.73 16.04
C VAL A 11 -9.96 -1.01 15.30
N PHE A 12 -10.06 -2.17 14.64
CA PHE A 12 -11.27 -2.62 13.94
C PHE A 12 -12.49 -2.76 14.86
N GLN A 13 -12.29 -3.09 16.13
CA GLN A 13 -13.36 -3.19 17.14
C GLN A 13 -13.73 -1.84 17.76
N SER A 14 -12.79 -0.89 17.81
CA SER A 14 -12.95 0.37 18.55
C SER A 14 -13.40 1.53 17.68
N LEU A 15 -13.17 1.46 16.37
CA LEU A 15 -13.48 2.53 15.42
C LEU A 15 -14.47 2.04 14.36
N PRO A 16 -15.36 2.92 13.86
CA PRO A 16 -16.20 2.60 12.72
C PRO A 16 -15.37 2.64 11.43
N VAL A 17 -14.77 1.49 11.07
CA VAL A 17 -13.95 1.35 9.85
C VAL A 17 -14.81 0.86 8.68
N GLU A 18 -14.93 1.67 7.63
CA GLU A 18 -15.73 1.35 6.43
C GLU A 18 -14.95 0.47 5.43
N GLY A 19 -13.62 0.61 5.41
CA GLY A 19 -12.75 -0.20 4.58
C GLY A 19 -11.29 -0.01 4.89
N ILE A 20 -10.45 -0.84 4.28
CA ILE A 20 -8.99 -0.77 4.42
C ILE A 20 -8.29 -0.83 3.06
N PHE A 21 -7.15 -0.17 2.98
CA PHE A 21 -6.14 -0.41 1.95
C PHE A 21 -5.01 -1.27 2.55
N ILE A 22 -4.50 -2.22 1.77
CA ILE A 22 -3.31 -2.98 2.14
C ILE A 22 -2.10 -2.31 1.50
N VAL A 23 -1.18 -1.79 2.30
CA VAL A 23 0.10 -1.26 1.82
C VAL A 23 1.18 -2.33 1.98
N THR A 24 1.85 -2.68 0.88
CA THR A 24 2.95 -3.66 0.85
C THR A 24 4.18 -3.10 0.15
N SER A 25 5.25 -3.87 0.04
CA SER A 25 6.42 -3.58 -0.79
C SER A 25 6.79 -4.80 -1.64
N PRO A 26 7.56 -4.68 -2.74
CA PRO A 26 7.92 -5.79 -3.63
C PRO A 26 8.90 -6.82 -3.03
N GLN A 27 9.03 -6.88 -1.70
CA GLN A 27 9.91 -7.82 -1.00
C GLN A 27 9.34 -9.24 -1.02
N GLU A 28 10.16 -10.24 -0.70
CA GLU A 28 9.67 -11.61 -0.54
C GLU A 28 8.52 -11.67 0.49
N LEU A 29 7.55 -12.55 0.25
CA LEU A 29 6.37 -12.80 1.10
C LEU A 29 5.16 -11.84 0.94
N VAL A 30 5.07 -11.03 -0.12
CA VAL A 30 3.86 -10.18 -0.39
C VAL A 30 2.56 -10.98 -0.27
N SER A 31 2.48 -12.15 -0.93
CA SER A 31 1.28 -12.97 -0.92
C SER A 31 0.88 -13.41 0.50
N MET A 32 1.84 -13.63 1.40
CA MET A 32 1.56 -13.98 2.79
C MET A 32 1.00 -12.77 3.56
N ILE A 33 1.59 -11.59 3.36
CA ILE A 33 1.16 -10.35 4.03
C ILE A 33 -0.27 -9.99 3.60
N VAL A 34 -0.52 -9.98 2.29
CA VAL A 34 -1.86 -9.74 1.72
C VAL A 34 -2.85 -10.78 2.25
N SER A 35 -2.51 -12.07 2.21
CA SER A 35 -3.39 -13.13 2.73
C SER A 35 -3.76 -12.92 4.20
N LYS A 36 -2.81 -12.53 5.06
CA LYS A 36 -3.09 -12.30 6.49
C LYS A 36 -3.98 -11.06 6.70
N ALA A 37 -3.71 -9.98 5.98
CA ALA A 37 -4.48 -8.75 6.10
C ALA A 37 -5.93 -8.93 5.63
N VAL A 38 -6.15 -9.56 4.47
CA VAL A 38 -7.50 -9.86 3.96
C VAL A 38 -8.27 -10.75 4.91
N ASN A 39 -7.68 -11.88 5.35
CA ASN A 39 -8.35 -12.78 6.29
C ASN A 39 -8.72 -12.10 7.63
N MET A 40 -7.90 -11.14 8.08
CA MET A 40 -8.18 -10.38 9.29
C MET A 40 -9.36 -9.41 9.09
N ALA A 41 -9.40 -8.71 7.96
CA ALA A 41 -10.49 -7.80 7.59
C ALA A 41 -11.82 -8.58 7.43
N ASP A 42 -11.79 -9.72 6.73
CA ASP A 42 -12.97 -10.58 6.52
C ASP A 42 -13.58 -11.06 7.84
N ARG A 43 -12.74 -11.48 8.80
CA ARG A 43 -13.19 -11.89 10.15
C ARG A 43 -13.89 -10.77 10.89
N MET A 44 -13.48 -9.54 10.64
CA MET A 44 -14.05 -8.33 11.23
C MET A 44 -15.17 -7.72 10.38
N LYS A 45 -15.50 -8.34 9.23
CA LYS A 45 -16.49 -7.87 8.26
C LYS A 45 -16.17 -6.47 7.70
N ILE A 46 -14.88 -6.18 7.53
CA ILE A 46 -14.40 -4.92 6.97
C ILE A 46 -14.00 -5.15 5.51
N ASN A 47 -14.42 -4.25 4.63
CA ASN A 47 -14.11 -4.37 3.21
C ASN A 47 -12.64 -4.07 2.94
N THR A 48 -11.99 -4.90 2.14
CA THR A 48 -10.65 -4.60 1.62
C THR A 48 -10.81 -3.92 0.27
N LEU A 49 -10.41 -2.65 0.18
CA LEU A 49 -10.66 -1.81 -0.98
C LEU A 49 -9.65 -2.03 -2.11
N GLY A 50 -8.42 -2.40 -1.75
CA GLY A 50 -7.37 -2.68 -2.72
C GLY A 50 -5.99 -2.71 -2.09
N ILE A 51 -5.00 -2.90 -2.96
CA ILE A 51 -3.59 -3.03 -2.57
C ILE A 51 -2.80 -1.89 -3.19
N ILE A 52 -1.94 -1.28 -2.37
CA ILE A 52 -0.96 -0.28 -2.78
C ILE A 52 0.42 -0.90 -2.58
N GLU A 53 1.21 -1.00 -3.64
CA GLU A 53 2.61 -1.38 -3.51
C GLU A 53 3.48 -0.12 -3.37
N ASN A 54 4.15 0.01 -2.23
CA ASN A 54 5.11 1.06 -1.96
C ASN A 54 6.53 0.58 -2.31
N TYR A 55 7.39 1.51 -2.70
CA TYR A 55 8.78 1.23 -3.12
C TYR A 55 8.88 0.25 -4.29
N SER A 56 7.89 0.25 -5.19
CA SER A 56 7.83 -0.67 -6.35
C SER A 56 9.06 -0.56 -7.25
N TYR A 57 9.60 0.64 -7.40
CA TYR A 57 10.76 0.92 -8.23
C TYR A 57 11.46 2.21 -7.84
N ALA A 58 12.60 2.51 -8.45
CA ALA A 58 13.20 3.84 -8.45
C ALA A 58 13.52 4.30 -9.87
N ILE A 59 13.55 5.61 -10.07
CA ILE A 59 14.05 6.23 -11.29
C ILE A 59 15.43 6.78 -11.01
N CYS A 60 16.43 6.37 -11.80
CA CYS A 60 17.77 6.93 -11.70
C CYS A 60 17.71 8.44 -12.01
N PRO A 61 18.17 9.32 -11.10
CA PRO A 61 18.07 10.76 -11.29
C PRO A 61 18.96 11.27 -12.43
N ASP A 62 20.03 10.55 -12.76
CA ASP A 62 21.02 10.97 -13.76
C ASP A 62 20.67 10.54 -15.18
N CYS A 63 19.97 9.41 -15.35
CA CYS A 63 19.72 8.82 -16.66
C CYS A 63 18.26 8.39 -16.93
N GLY A 64 17.36 8.55 -15.95
CA GLY A 64 15.94 8.20 -16.08
C GLY A 64 15.66 6.70 -16.12
N LYS A 65 16.67 5.84 -15.91
CA LYS A 65 16.49 4.38 -15.94
C LYS A 65 15.53 3.94 -14.83
N HIS A 66 14.56 3.13 -15.21
CA HIS A 66 13.68 2.41 -14.29
C HIS A 66 14.45 1.24 -13.64
N ILE A 67 14.48 1.22 -12.31
CA ILE A 67 15.21 0.24 -11.49
C ILE A 67 14.22 -0.47 -10.57
N GLU A 68 14.04 -1.77 -10.78
CA GLU A 68 13.34 -2.67 -9.87
C GLU A 68 14.29 -3.05 -8.70
N ILE A 69 14.35 -2.22 -7.66
CA ILE A 69 15.34 -2.36 -6.57
C ILE A 69 15.24 -3.71 -5.86
N PHE A 70 14.02 -4.19 -5.66
CA PHE A 70 13.73 -5.46 -4.97
C PHE A 70 13.46 -6.61 -5.95
N GLY A 71 13.68 -6.39 -7.25
CA GLY A 71 13.30 -7.31 -8.31
C GLY A 71 11.84 -7.12 -8.76
N LYS A 72 11.38 -8.07 -9.58
CA LYS A 72 10.05 -8.03 -10.18
C LYS A 72 8.97 -8.06 -9.11
N SER A 73 7.99 -7.15 -9.21
CA SER A 73 6.82 -7.16 -8.33
C SER A 73 5.96 -8.42 -8.52
N HIS A 74 5.45 -8.94 -7.41
CA HIS A 74 4.50 -10.05 -7.34
C HIS A 74 3.16 -9.63 -6.73
N VAL A 75 2.90 -8.32 -6.58
CA VAL A 75 1.67 -7.82 -5.95
C VAL A 75 0.42 -8.20 -6.74
N GLN A 76 0.50 -8.22 -8.07
CA GLN A 76 -0.63 -8.58 -8.92
C GLN A 76 -1.07 -10.04 -8.68
N GLU A 77 -0.12 -10.97 -8.58
CA GLU A 77 -0.41 -12.38 -8.28
C GLU A 77 -1.10 -12.53 -6.92
N ALA A 78 -0.69 -11.73 -5.92
CA ALA A 78 -1.32 -11.71 -4.61
C ALA A 78 -2.74 -11.10 -4.64
N ALA A 79 -2.92 -10.04 -5.43
CA ALA A 79 -4.19 -9.35 -5.60
C ALA A 79 -5.25 -10.23 -6.29
N ASP A 80 -4.86 -10.89 -7.38
CA ASP A 80 -5.71 -11.76 -8.19
C ASP A 80 -6.30 -12.91 -7.36
N LYS A 81 -5.52 -13.46 -6.41
CA LYS A 81 -5.97 -14.53 -5.51
C LYS A 81 -7.20 -14.15 -4.68
N TYR A 82 -7.36 -12.86 -4.37
CA TYR A 82 -8.45 -12.34 -3.55
C TYR A 82 -9.43 -11.47 -4.36
N GLY A 83 -9.25 -11.37 -5.68
CA GLY A 83 -10.07 -10.52 -6.53
C GLY A 83 -9.96 -9.02 -6.20
N LEU A 84 -8.81 -8.60 -5.66
CA LEU A 84 -8.56 -7.22 -5.25
C LEU A 84 -7.85 -6.44 -6.36
N PRO A 85 -8.14 -5.14 -6.53
CA PRO A 85 -7.37 -4.30 -7.43
C PRO A 85 -6.02 -3.92 -6.83
N VAL A 86 -4.98 -3.88 -7.66
CA VAL A 86 -3.75 -3.12 -7.37
C VAL A 86 -4.04 -1.67 -7.78
N LEU A 87 -4.15 -0.80 -6.79
CA LEU A 87 -4.50 0.60 -6.99
C LEU A 87 -3.30 1.35 -7.54
N GLU A 88 -2.18 1.27 -6.82
CA GLU A 88 -0.99 2.08 -7.07
C GLU A 88 0.30 1.30 -6.87
N ASN A 89 1.31 1.67 -7.65
CA ASN A 89 2.70 1.21 -7.52
C ASN A 89 3.59 2.45 -7.34
N ILE A 90 3.91 2.77 -6.09
CA ILE A 90 4.56 4.03 -5.70
C ILE A 90 6.08 3.83 -5.76
N PRO A 91 6.82 4.68 -6.50
CA PRO A 91 8.28 4.60 -6.52
C PRO A 91 8.92 5.09 -5.23
N ILE A 92 10.19 4.73 -5.06
CA ILE A 92 11.10 5.41 -4.13
C ILE A 92 11.37 6.80 -4.68
N ASP A 93 10.92 7.81 -3.93
CA ASP A 93 11.15 9.22 -4.22
C ASP A 93 11.65 9.94 -2.96
N THR A 94 12.86 10.48 -3.03
CA THR A 94 13.49 11.16 -1.90
C THR A 94 12.75 12.42 -1.48
N ARG A 95 11.98 13.05 -2.39
CA ARG A 95 11.17 14.23 -2.08
C ARG A 95 10.12 13.91 -1.01
N PHE A 96 9.52 12.72 -1.07
CA PHE A 96 8.49 12.29 -0.13
C PHE A 96 9.07 12.02 1.25
N ALA A 97 10.20 11.31 1.30
CA ALA A 97 10.91 11.07 2.56
C ALA A 97 11.35 12.38 3.23
N LEU A 98 11.94 13.29 2.45
CA LEU A 98 12.38 14.59 2.97
C LEU A 98 11.21 15.46 3.45
N ALA A 99 10.09 15.48 2.73
CA ALA A 99 8.89 16.20 3.16
C ALA A 99 8.32 15.60 4.45
N ALA A 100 8.24 14.27 4.54
CA ALA A 100 7.80 13.58 5.75
C ALA A 100 8.69 13.90 6.96
N ASP A 101 10.02 13.84 6.81
CA ASP A 101 10.98 14.15 7.88
C ASP A 101 10.90 15.60 8.36
N LYS A 102 10.53 16.53 7.46
CA LYS A 102 10.32 17.96 7.79
C LYS A 102 8.94 18.25 8.36
N GLY A 103 8.00 17.31 8.29
CA GLY A 103 6.59 17.56 8.62
C GLY A 103 5.83 18.36 7.56
N GLU A 104 6.31 18.38 6.31
CA GLU A 104 5.76 19.13 5.17
C GLU A 104 5.08 18.18 4.16
N ILE A 105 4.73 16.94 4.55
CA ILE A 105 4.16 15.95 3.62
C ILE A 105 2.80 16.38 3.03
N GLU A 106 2.05 17.21 3.76
CA GLU A 106 0.75 17.74 3.33
C GLU A 106 0.89 18.82 2.24
N ASP A 107 2.07 19.43 2.12
CA ASP A 107 2.32 20.54 1.19
C ASP A 107 2.85 20.09 -0.17
N ILE A 108 3.08 18.79 -0.36
CA ILE A 108 3.65 18.24 -1.60
C ILE A 108 2.61 17.53 -2.46
N ASP A 109 2.78 17.66 -3.77
CA ASP A 109 2.00 16.89 -4.73
C ASP A 109 2.56 15.46 -4.85
N ILE A 110 1.70 14.46 -4.62
CA ILE A 110 2.03 13.03 -4.71
C ILE A 110 1.23 12.46 -5.89
N PRO A 111 1.79 12.44 -7.12
CA PRO A 111 1.05 12.09 -8.33
C PRO A 111 0.76 10.58 -8.47
N TYR A 112 0.99 9.79 -7.43
CA TYR A 112 0.93 8.33 -7.44
C TYR A 112 -0.25 7.76 -6.64
N LEU A 113 -1.23 8.58 -6.25
CA LEU A 113 -2.37 8.18 -5.41
C LEU A 113 -3.73 8.32 -6.09
N GLY A 114 -3.77 8.51 -7.42
CA GLY A 114 -4.98 8.84 -8.17
C GLY A 114 -6.16 7.87 -7.94
N LYS A 115 -5.96 6.57 -8.18
CA LYS A 115 -7.03 5.56 -8.07
C LYS A 115 -7.49 5.37 -6.62
N ALA A 116 -6.56 5.46 -5.67
CA ALA A 116 -6.90 5.37 -4.25
C ALA A 116 -7.76 6.57 -3.81
N ILE A 117 -7.44 7.77 -4.30
CA ILE A 117 -8.23 8.99 -4.03
C ILE A 117 -9.60 8.91 -4.69
N GLU A 118 -9.68 8.46 -5.94
CA GLU A 118 -10.97 8.27 -6.64
C GLU A 118 -11.90 7.36 -5.83
N LEU A 119 -11.39 6.22 -5.36
CA LEU A 119 -12.17 5.23 -4.62
C LEU A 119 -12.68 5.74 -3.25
N ILE A 120 -11.96 6.66 -2.60
CA ILE A 120 -12.40 7.25 -1.32
C ILE A 120 -13.48 8.32 -1.53
N ASN A 121 -13.51 8.96 -2.70
CA ASN A 121 -14.43 10.06 -3.00
C ASN A 121 -15.77 9.58 -3.64
N GLU A 122 -15.89 8.29 -3.94
CA GLU A 122 -17.14 7.63 -4.36
C GLU A 122 -18.04 7.28 -3.17
#